data_AF-A0AAU3GCD3-F1
#
_entry.id   AF-A0AAU3GCD3-F1
#
_cell.length_a   1.000
_cell.length_b   1.000
_cell.length_c   1.000
_cell.angle_alpha   90.00
_cell.angle_beta   90.00
_cell.angle_gamma   90.00
#
_symmetry.space_group_name_H-M   'P 1'
#
loop_
_entity.id
_entity.type
_entity.pdbx_description
1 polymer ?
#
loop_
_entity_poly.entity_id
_entity_poly.type
_entity_poly.pdbx_seq_one_letter_code
_entity_poly.pdbx_strand_id
1 'polypeptide(L)'
;MAVTPRGSRVGVDVELIRPDLDCLEMARRMYQPAEVDRLGHADPAARRSEYFGLWSAKEAYVKGGRRRVRRAQGRAGTQGRERAARDRAVPSPAPR
;
A
#
# COMPACT_ATOMS: atom_id res chain seq x y z
N MET A 1 8.77 -2.94 -19.99
CA MET A 1 9.56 -4.18 -19.74
C MET A 1 11.03 -3.78 -19.66
N ALA A 2 11.75 -4.24 -18.64
CA ALA A 2 13.19 -3.97 -18.48
C ALA A 2 13.94 -5.30 -18.39
N VAL A 3 15.16 -5.34 -18.92
CA VAL A 3 16.04 -6.53 -18.93
C VAL A 3 17.42 -6.13 -18.45
N THR A 4 18.15 -7.07 -17.85
CA THR A 4 19.52 -6.85 -17.36
C THR A 4 20.38 -8.09 -17.65
N PRO A 5 21.71 -7.95 -17.78
CA PRO A 5 22.60 -9.10 -17.89
C PRO A 5 22.42 -10.08 -16.72
N ARG A 6 22.70 -11.36 -16.98
CA ARG A 6 22.74 -12.39 -15.93
C ARG A 6 23.75 -12.01 -14.85
N GLY A 7 23.37 -12.21 -13.58
CA GLY A 7 24.22 -11.90 -12.42
C GLY A 7 24.11 -10.47 -11.89
N SER A 8 23.40 -9.57 -12.58
CA SER A 8 23.07 -8.24 -12.04
C SER A 8 22.21 -8.33 -10.79
N ARG A 9 22.45 -7.47 -9.79
CA ARG A 9 21.51 -7.28 -8.69
C ARG A 9 20.31 -6.50 -9.18
N VAL A 10 19.11 -7.03 -8.96
CA VAL A 10 17.85 -6.41 -9.36
C VAL A 10 16.94 -6.31 -8.15
N GLY A 11 16.37 -5.14 -7.94
CA GLY A 11 15.24 -4.97 -7.03
C GLY A 11 13.96 -4.84 -7.82
N VAL A 12 12.92 -5.50 -7.34
CA VAL A 12 11.57 -5.46 -7.92
C VAL A 12 10.60 -5.14 -6.80
N ASP A 13 9.64 -4.28 -7.10
CA ASP A 13 8.53 -3.96 -6.20
C ASP A 13 7.22 -3.96 -6.99
N VAL A 14 6.15 -4.41 -6.33
CA VAL A 14 4.80 -4.48 -6.89
C VAL A 14 3.84 -4.02 -5.80
N GLU A 15 3.03 -3.02 -6.13
CA GLU A 15 2.06 -2.45 -5.20
C GLU A 15 0.64 -2.71 -5.66
N LEU A 16 -0.21 -3.03 -4.69
CA LEU A 16 -1.66 -2.99 -4.88
C LEU A 16 -2.12 -1.55 -4.67
N ILE A 17 -2.77 -0.97 -5.69
CA ILE A 17 -3.36 0.37 -5.58
C ILE A 17 -4.55 0.31 -4.63
N ARG A 18 -4.37 0.90 -3.44
CA ARG A 18 -5.39 0.97 -2.39
C ARG A 18 -6.22 2.25 -2.49
N PRO A 19 -7.57 2.18 -2.52
CA PRO A 19 -8.41 3.37 -2.65
C PRO A 19 -8.44 4.23 -1.37
N ASP A 20 -8.25 3.60 -0.22
CA ASP A 20 -8.36 4.17 1.13
C ASP A 20 -7.08 4.85 1.65
N LEU A 21 -5.99 4.86 0.87
CA LEU A 21 -4.74 5.52 1.25
C LEU A 21 -4.77 7.01 0.89
N ASP A 22 -4.43 7.88 1.85
CA ASP A 22 -4.09 9.28 1.56
C ASP A 22 -2.68 9.36 0.97
N CYS A 23 -2.61 9.41 -0.36
CA CYS A 23 -1.37 9.48 -1.10
C CYS A 23 -0.58 10.77 -0.84
N LEU A 24 -1.22 11.91 -0.61
CA LEU A 24 -0.51 13.17 -0.41
C LEU A 24 0.08 13.25 1.00
N GLU A 25 -0.68 12.82 2.01
CA GLU A 25 -0.16 12.75 3.36
C GLU A 25 1.05 11.81 3.44
N MET A 26 0.96 10.64 2.80
CA MET A 26 2.07 9.69 2.79
C MET A 26 3.26 10.22 1.99
N ALA A 27 3.04 10.85 0.83
CA ALA A 27 4.10 11.46 0.04
C ALA A 27 4.89 12.50 0.83
N ARG A 28 4.23 13.36 1.62
CA ARG A 28 4.92 14.37 2.47
C ARG A 28 5.92 13.76 3.46
N ARG A 29 5.69 12.52 3.90
CA ARG A 29 6.56 11.81 4.85
C ARG A 29 7.72 11.08 4.15
N MET A 30 7.50 10.63 2.91
CA MET A 30 8.38 9.68 2.25
C MET A 30 9.15 10.27 1.05
N TYR A 31 8.64 11.36 0.45
CA TYR A 31 9.15 11.92 -0.81
C TYR A 31 9.83 13.27 -0.61
N GLN A 32 10.61 13.68 -1.60
CA GLN A 32 11.23 15.01 -1.64
C GLN A 32 10.16 16.08 -1.93
N PRO A 33 10.35 17.34 -1.48
CA PRO A 33 9.37 18.41 -1.69
C PRO A 33 8.90 18.55 -3.14
N ALA A 34 9.81 18.53 -4.11
CA ALA A 34 9.46 18.64 -5.53
C ALA A 34 8.57 17.48 -6.05
N GLU A 35 8.71 16.28 -5.48
CA GLU A 35 7.86 15.13 -5.83
C GLU A 35 6.46 15.25 -5.20
N VAL A 36 6.40 15.79 -3.97
CA VAL A 36 5.14 16.11 -3.29
C VAL A 36 4.39 17.20 -4.05
N ASP A 37 5.09 18.26 -4.47
CA ASP A 37 4.50 19.35 -5.25
C ASP A 37 3.95 18.84 -6.57
N ARG A 38 4.70 17.99 -7.28
CA ARG A 38 4.22 17.35 -8.52
C ARG A 38 2.92 16.57 -8.27
N LEU A 39 2.88 15.72 -7.24
CA LEU A 39 1.68 14.96 -6.89
C LEU A 39 0.51 15.86 -6.47
N GLY A 40 0.78 16.99 -5.82
CA GLY A 40 -0.22 17.98 -5.44
C GLY A 40 -0.91 18.62 -6.65
N HIS A 41 -0.14 18.85 -7.72
CA HIS A 41 -0.64 19.41 -8.99
C HIS A 41 -1.20 18.37 -9.97
N ALA A 42 -0.98 17.08 -9.71
CA ALA A 42 -1.52 16.01 -10.54
C ALA A 42 -3.06 15.95 -10.45
N ASP A 43 -3.69 15.59 -11.57
CA ASP A 43 -5.12 15.28 -11.66
C ASP A 43 -5.50 14.28 -10.57
N PRO A 44 -6.55 14.53 -9.76
CA PRO A 44 -7.04 13.59 -8.76
C PRO A 44 -7.19 12.15 -9.27
N ALA A 45 -7.57 11.94 -10.53
CA ALA A 45 -7.71 10.61 -11.12
C ALA A 45 -6.35 9.89 -11.32
N ALA A 46 -5.29 10.65 -11.62
CA ALA A 46 -3.95 10.12 -11.90
C ALA A 46 -3.03 10.07 -10.67
N ARG A 47 -3.26 10.96 -9.69
CA ARG A 47 -2.40 11.16 -8.51
C ARG A 47 -2.08 9.87 -7.75
N ARG A 48 -3.08 9.00 -7.59
CA ARG A 48 -2.90 7.73 -6.87
C ARG A 48 -1.96 6.78 -7.62
N SER A 49 -2.17 6.63 -8.93
CA SER A 49 -1.29 5.81 -9.77
C SER A 49 0.13 6.36 -9.79
N GLU A 50 0.29 7.69 -9.84
CA GLU A 50 1.61 8.33 -9.77
C GLU A 50 2.29 8.09 -8.42
N TYR A 51 1.55 8.22 -7.30
CA TYR A 51 2.07 7.92 -5.98
C TYR A 51 2.62 6.49 -5.88
N PHE A 52 1.83 5.48 -6.28
CA PHE A 52 2.25 4.08 -6.22
C PHE A 52 3.37 3.74 -7.22
N GLY A 53 3.41 4.43 -8.37
CA GLY A 53 4.51 4.33 -9.32
C GLY A 53 5.83 4.83 -8.74
N LEU A 54 5.83 6.00 -8.11
CA LEU A 54 7.00 6.55 -7.42
C LEU A 54 7.43 5.69 -6.24
N TRP A 55 6.48 5.16 -5.48
CA TRP A 55 6.75 4.28 -4.35
C TRP A 55 7.45 3.00 -4.81
N SER A 56 6.86 2.33 -5.80
CA SER A 56 7.42 1.11 -6.40
C SER A 56 8.84 1.34 -6.91
N ALA A 57 9.10 2.47 -7.57
CA ALA A 57 10.43 2.82 -8.07
C ALA A 57 11.45 2.98 -6.93
N LYS A 58 11.09 3.68 -5.84
CA LYS A 58 11.96 3.89 -4.67
C LYS A 58 12.26 2.57 -3.96
N GLU A 59 11.26 1.71 -3.74
CA GLU A 59 11.45 0.42 -3.10
C GLU A 59 12.26 -0.55 -3.97
N ALA A 60 11.98 -0.62 -5.28
CA ALA A 60 12.78 -1.41 -6.23
C ALA A 60 14.25 -0.96 -6.20
N TYR A 61 14.50 0.34 -6.12
CA TYR A 61 15.85 0.89 -6.02
C TYR A 61 16.58 0.49 -4.73
N VAL A 62 15.90 0.57 -3.57
CA VAL A 62 16.45 0.12 -2.30
C VAL A 62 16.75 -1.38 -2.32
N LYS A 63 15.82 -2.19 -2.83
CA LYS A 63 15.96 -3.65 -2.97
C LYS A 63 17.11 -4.04 -3.91
N GLY A 64 17.40 -3.23 -4.93
CA GLY A 64 18.45 -3.46 -5.91
C GLY A 64 19.88 -3.26 -5.40
N GLY A 65 20.08 -2.77 -4.17
CA GLY A 65 21.40 -2.75 -3.55
C GLY A 65 21.76 -1.48 -2.78
N ARG A 66 20.87 -0.49 -2.62
CA ARG A 66 21.11 0.56 -1.64
C ARG A 66 20.93 0.00 -0.23
N ARG A 67 21.91 0.23 0.64
CA ARG A 67 21.93 -0.22 2.04
C ARG A 67 20.58 0.07 2.70
N ARG A 68 19.95 -0.96 3.30
CA ARG A 68 18.63 -0.86 3.96
C ARG A 68 18.58 0.35 4.89
N VAL A 69 17.56 1.20 4.74
CA VAL A 69 17.14 2.11 5.81
C VAL A 69 16.55 1.23 6.91
N ARG A 70 16.99 1.39 8.17
CA ARG A 70 16.54 0.54 9.28
C ARG A 70 15.00 0.58 9.37
N ARG A 71 14.37 -0.60 9.36
CA ARG A 71 12.91 -0.75 9.47
C ARG A 71 12.47 -0.33 10.88
N ALA A 72 11.61 0.68 11.00
CA ALA A 72 10.87 0.89 12.24
C ALA A 72 9.95 -0.33 12.45
N GLN A 73 10.06 -0.99 13.61
CA GLN A 73 9.19 -2.11 13.98
C GLN A 73 7.78 -1.58 14.24
N GLY A 74 6.85 -1.78 13.30
CA GLY A 74 5.42 -1.55 13.52
C GLY A 74 4.79 -2.76 14.21
N ARG A 75 4.22 -2.55 15.41
CA ARG A 75 3.30 -3.50 16.07
C ARG A 75 2.09 -3.74 15.16
N ALA A 76 1.77 -5.01 14.91
CA ALA A 76 0.53 -5.41 14.24
C ALA A 76 -0.66 -5.17 15.18
N GLY A 77 -1.48 -4.17 14.87
CA GLY A 77 -2.82 -4.05 15.43
C GLY A 77 -3.79 -4.85 14.57
N THR A 78 -4.23 -6.01 15.06
CA THR A 78 -5.39 -6.73 14.55
C THR A 78 -6.65 -5.91 14.78
N GLN A 79 -7.38 -5.55 13.72
CA GLN A 79 -8.74 -5.02 13.87
C GLN A 79 -9.72 -5.78 12.96
N GLY A 80 -10.44 -6.68 13.62
CA GLY A 80 -11.88 -6.91 13.47
C GLY A 80 -12.45 -7.16 12.07
N ARG A 81 -12.56 -8.44 11.70
CA ARG A 81 -13.62 -8.87 10.78
C ARG A 81 -14.87 -9.18 11.60
N GLU A 82 -15.87 -8.32 11.55
CA GLU A 82 -17.26 -8.71 11.86
C GLU A 82 -18.06 -8.69 10.56
N ARG A 83 -18.35 -9.89 10.05
CA ARG A 83 -19.45 -10.13 9.12
C ARG A 83 -20.58 -10.73 9.95
N ALA A 84 -21.57 -9.92 10.31
CA ALA A 84 -22.83 -10.41 10.84
C ALA A 84 -23.66 -10.98 9.68
N ALA A 85 -23.76 -12.30 9.61
CA ALA A 85 -24.73 -13.00 8.77
C ALA A 85 -25.46 -14.04 9.62
N ARG A 86 -26.70 -13.69 9.97
CA ARG A 86 -27.91 -14.51 9.91
C ARG A 86 -27.80 -15.94 10.48
N ASP A 87 -28.46 -16.16 11.62
CA ASP A 87 -29.46 -17.24 11.69
C ASP A 87 -30.48 -16.94 12.80
N ARG A 88 -31.71 -16.63 12.36
CA ARG A 88 -32.87 -16.43 13.21
C ARG A 88 -33.48 -17.81 13.41
N ALA A 89 -33.17 -18.43 14.54
CA ALA A 89 -33.77 -19.69 14.95
C ALA A 89 -35.30 -19.53 15.09
N VAL A 90 -36.02 -20.48 14.49
CA VAL A 90 -37.46 -20.70 14.55
C VAL A 90 -37.87 -21.05 15.99
N PRO A 91 -38.96 -20.49 16.56
CA PRO A 91 -39.40 -20.87 17.90
C PRO A 91 -40.13 -22.23 17.88
N SER A 92 -39.76 -23.09 18.83
CA SER A 92 -40.37 -24.40 19.14
C SER A 92 -41.74 -24.23 19.84
N PRO A 93 -42.69 -25.18 19.72
CA PRO A 93 -44.04 -25.02 20.26
C PRO A 93 -44.12 -25.29 21.78
N ALA A 94 -45.07 -24.62 22.45
CA ALA A 94 -45.35 -24.77 23.87
C ALA A 94 -46.16 -26.04 24.20
N PRO A 95 -45.95 -26.67 25.38
CA PRO A 95 -46.92 -27.52 26.05
C PRO A 95 -47.48 -26.78 27.30
N ARG A 96 -48.73 -26.87 27.76
CA ARG A 96 -49.93 -27.67 27.47
C ARG A 96 -51.16 -26.77 27.60
#